data_AF-A0A3D4X805-F1
#
_entry.id   AF-A0A3D4X805-F1
#
_cell.length_a   1.000
_cell.length_b   1.000
_cell.length_c   1.000
_cell.angle_alpha   90.00
_cell.angle_beta   90.00
_cell.angle_gamma   90.00
#
_symmetry.space_group_name_H-M   'P 1'
#
loop_
_entity.id
_entity.type
_entity.pdbx_description
1 polymer ?
#
loop_
_entity_poly.entity_id
_entity_poly.type
_entity_poly.pdbx_seq_one_letter_code
_entity_poly.pdbx_strand_id
1 'polypeptide(L)'
;MKKFLTADEFRAALEAELAWRQEELAFFKNQLNEISEEEKNRYRKSLVLILYSHMEGYIKICLQTYIQYINSQGLSRKDVKTGLIVASMHKEFIAYENLERKSEFFRKELPDDTRLHRLYRRVDFMEKVENFKEQKLNIEDQIIDTESNL
;
A
#
# COMPACT_ATOMS: atom_id res chain seq x y z
N MET A 1 -16.96 -7.84 -14.18
CA MET A 1 -15.96 -7.76 -15.25
C MET A 1 -14.69 -7.16 -14.65
N LYS A 2 -13.57 -7.88 -14.54
CA LYS A 2 -12.31 -7.26 -14.08
C LYS A 2 -11.83 -6.36 -15.23
N LYS A 3 -11.89 -5.03 -15.03
CA LYS A 3 -11.38 -4.07 -15.99
C LYS A 3 -9.86 -4.24 -16.03
N PHE A 4 -9.34 -4.73 -17.15
CA PHE A 4 -7.90 -4.66 -17.43
C PHE A 4 -7.54 -3.19 -17.54
N LEU A 5 -6.59 -2.71 -16.74
CA LEU A 5 -6.09 -1.35 -16.82
C LEU A 5 -4.85 -1.36 -17.71
N THR A 6 -4.88 -0.61 -18.80
CA THR A 6 -3.72 -0.44 -19.67
C THR A 6 -2.70 0.50 -19.03
N ALA A 7 -1.45 0.46 -19.51
CA ALA A 7 -0.41 1.37 -19.05
C ALA A 7 -0.75 2.85 -19.34
N ASP A 8 -1.47 3.10 -20.43
CA ASP A 8 -1.91 4.45 -20.81
C ASP A 8 -3.08 4.93 -19.94
N GLU A 9 -4.06 4.07 -19.62
CA GLU A 9 -5.10 4.41 -18.66
C GLU A 9 -4.54 4.66 -17.26
N PHE A 10 -3.55 3.86 -16.84
CA PHE A 10 -2.82 4.09 -15.59
C PHE A 10 -2.13 5.45 -15.60
N ARG A 11 -1.37 5.78 -16.65
CA ARG A 11 -0.68 7.06 -16.78
C ARG A 11 -1.67 8.23 -16.79
N ALA A 12 -2.75 8.12 -17.57
CA ALA A 12 -3.78 9.15 -17.67
C ALA A 12 -4.45 9.41 -16.31
N ALA A 13 -4.68 8.37 -15.50
CA ALA A 13 -5.20 8.52 -14.15
C ALA A 13 -4.25 9.31 -13.24
N LEU A 14 -2.94 9.04 -13.29
CA LEU A 14 -1.94 9.78 -12.51
C LEU A 14 -1.84 11.24 -12.97
N GLU A 15 -1.85 11.48 -14.28
CA GLU A 15 -1.79 12.82 -14.85
C GLU A 15 -3.02 13.66 -14.47
N ALA A 16 -4.21 13.06 -14.49
CA ALA A 16 -5.44 13.72 -14.05
C ALA A 16 -5.35 14.11 -12.56
N GLU A 17 -4.88 13.21 -11.70
CA GLU A 17 -4.69 13.47 -10.27
C GLU A 17 -3.65 14.55 -9.98
N LEU A 18 -2.60 14.65 -10.80
CA LEU A 18 -1.60 15.69 -10.67
C LEU A 18 -2.13 17.05 -11.18
N ALA A 19 -2.84 17.05 -12.30
CA ALA A 19 -3.31 18.26 -12.98
C ALA A 19 -4.23 19.09 -12.09
N TRP A 20 -5.27 18.49 -11.51
CA TRP A 20 -6.23 19.24 -10.68
C TRP A 20 -5.57 19.83 -9.42
N ARG A 21 -4.58 19.14 -8.84
CA ARG A 21 -3.80 19.65 -7.70
C ARG A 21 -2.92 20.83 -8.10
N GLN A 22 -2.33 20.78 -9.28
CA GLN A 22 -1.53 21.89 -9.81
C GLN A 22 -2.41 23.12 -10.06
N GLU A 23 -3.61 22.93 -10.61
CA GLU A 23 -4.59 23.99 -10.80
C GLU A 23 -5.02 24.61 -9.47
N GLU A 24 -5.32 23.79 -8.46
CA GLU A 24 -5.72 24.25 -7.12
C GLU A 24 -4.57 25.01 -6.41
N LEU A 25 -3.35 24.48 -6.44
CA LEU A 25 -2.17 25.17 -5.88
C LEU A 25 -1.89 26.48 -6.60
N ALA A 26 -2.04 26.54 -7.93
CA ALA A 26 -1.88 27.76 -8.69
C ALA A 26 -2.95 28.79 -8.32
N PHE A 27 -4.21 28.37 -8.16
CA PHE A 27 -5.30 29.21 -7.70
C PHE A 27 -4.95 29.86 -6.35
N PHE A 28 -4.60 29.06 -5.33
CA PHE A 28 -4.28 29.58 -4.01
C PHE A 28 -3.02 30.46 -4.01
N LYS A 29 -2.01 30.11 -4.80
CA LYS A 29 -0.82 30.95 -4.96
C LYS A 29 -1.17 32.32 -5.56
N ASN A 30 -2.06 32.38 -6.54
CA ASN A 30 -2.46 33.64 -7.16
C ASN A 30 -3.26 34.55 -6.21
N GLN A 31 -4.02 33.97 -5.27
CA GLN A 31 -4.74 34.74 -4.24
C GLN A 31 -3.81 35.55 -3.32
N LEU A 32 -2.53 35.16 -3.18
CA LEU A 32 -1.55 35.92 -2.39
C LEU A 32 -1.36 37.37 -2.85
N ASN A 33 -1.64 37.66 -4.13
CA ASN A 33 -1.52 39.01 -4.68
C ASN A 33 -2.57 39.97 -4.11
N GLU A 34 -3.74 39.45 -3.75
CA GLU A 34 -4.90 40.22 -3.26
C GLU A 34 -4.95 40.33 -1.73
N ILE A 35 -4.13 39.54 -1.02
CA ILE A 35 -4.11 39.50 0.46
C ILE A 35 -3.25 40.66 1.00
N SER A 36 -3.68 41.25 2.12
CA SER A 36 -2.94 42.31 2.82
C SER A 36 -1.58 41.81 3.35
N GLU A 37 -0.55 42.66 3.39
CA GLU A 37 0.79 42.27 3.89
C GLU A 37 0.75 41.69 5.32
N GLU A 38 -0.13 42.22 6.17
CA GLU A 38 -0.31 41.76 7.56
C GLU A 38 -0.83 40.31 7.62
N GLU A 39 -1.66 39.89 6.66
CA GLU A 39 -2.28 38.56 6.63
C GLU A 39 -1.50 37.55 5.77
N LYS A 40 -0.65 38.02 4.84
CA LYS A 40 0.12 37.15 3.93
C LYS A 40 0.89 36.05 4.64
N ASN A 41 1.49 36.35 5.80
CA ASN A 41 2.22 35.34 6.57
C ASN A 41 1.31 34.25 7.15
N ARG A 42 0.10 34.61 7.59
CA ARG A 42 -0.90 33.64 8.06
C ARG A 42 -1.35 32.75 6.90
N TYR A 43 -1.63 33.35 5.75
CA TYR A 43 -2.04 32.64 4.55
C TYR A 43 -0.95 31.68 4.02
N ARG A 44 0.31 32.13 3.94
CA ARG A 44 1.45 31.28 3.54
C ARG A 44 1.59 30.04 4.41
N LYS A 45 1.38 30.15 5.73
CA LYS A 45 1.39 28.98 6.63
C LYS A 45 0.30 27.97 6.25
N SER A 46 -0.90 28.44 5.90
CA SER A 46 -1.97 27.57 5.41
C SER A 46 -1.63 26.92 4.07
N LEU A 47 -0.96 27.63 3.15
CA LEU A 47 -0.50 27.05 1.88
C LEU A 47 0.48 25.89 2.08
N VAL A 48 1.34 25.97 3.09
CA VAL A 48 2.25 24.86 3.42
C VAL A 48 1.45 23.62 3.81
N LEU A 49 0.42 23.77 4.67
CA LEU A 49 -0.46 22.67 5.05
C LEU A 49 -1.17 22.07 3.83
N ILE A 50 -1.71 22.91 2.95
CA ILE A 50 -2.36 22.49 1.71
C ILE A 50 -1.39 21.70 0.82
N LEU A 51 -0.15 22.20 0.64
CA LEU A 51 0.88 21.52 -0.12
C LEU A 51 1.18 20.11 0.42
N TYR A 52 1.30 19.97 1.74
CA TYR A 52 1.50 18.67 2.38
C TYR A 52 0.32 17.73 2.14
N SER A 53 -0.91 18.20 2.37
CA SER A 53 -2.12 17.41 2.11
C SER A 53 -2.24 16.97 0.64
N HIS A 54 -1.85 17.82 -0.30
CA HIS A 54 -1.79 17.44 -1.72
C HIS A 54 -0.75 16.38 -2.01
N MET A 55 0.46 16.53 -1.47
CA MET A 55 1.57 15.60 -1.68
C MET A 55 1.23 14.22 -1.12
N GLU A 56 0.78 14.16 0.13
CA GLU A 56 0.39 12.90 0.78
C GLU A 56 -0.76 12.23 0.01
N GLY A 57 -1.82 12.99 -0.28
CA GLY A 57 -2.96 12.49 -1.04
C GLY A 57 -2.58 11.99 -2.43
N TYR A 58 -1.71 12.71 -3.14
CA TYR A 58 -1.26 12.33 -4.47
C TYR A 58 -0.44 11.03 -4.45
N ILE A 59 0.52 10.92 -3.53
CA ILE A 59 1.36 9.72 -3.40
C ILE A 59 0.49 8.50 -3.07
N LYS A 60 -0.45 8.65 -2.13
CA LYS A 60 -1.38 7.57 -1.76
C LYS A 60 -2.20 7.09 -2.96
N ILE A 61 -2.79 8.01 -3.72
CA ILE A 61 -3.56 7.67 -4.92
C ILE A 61 -2.67 7.03 -5.99
N CYS A 62 -1.44 7.51 -6.20
CA CYS A 62 -0.51 6.92 -7.14
C CYS A 62 -0.20 5.46 -6.81
N LEU A 63 0.10 5.17 -5.53
CA LEU A 63 0.40 3.82 -5.07
C LEU A 63 -0.82 2.90 -5.19
N GLN A 64 -2.00 3.37 -4.81
CA GLN A 64 -3.25 2.61 -4.94
C GLN A 64 -3.57 2.28 -6.39
N THR A 65 -3.47 3.27 -7.28
CA THR A 65 -3.70 3.09 -8.71
C THR A 65 -2.67 2.13 -9.32
N TYR A 66 -1.42 2.16 -8.85
CA TYR A 66 -0.37 1.24 -9.27
C TYR A 66 -0.65 -0.21 -8.83
N ILE A 67 -1.14 -0.42 -7.60
CA ILE A 67 -1.59 -1.74 -7.14
C ILE A 67 -2.74 -2.25 -8.02
N GLN A 68 -3.73 -1.41 -8.31
CA GLN A 68 -4.85 -1.77 -9.19
C GLN A 68 -4.35 -2.16 -10.59
N TYR A 69 -3.42 -1.39 -11.16
CA TYR A 69 -2.78 -1.69 -12.43
C TYR A 69 -2.10 -3.07 -12.40
N ILE A 70 -1.23 -3.34 -11.42
CA ILE A 70 -0.51 -4.62 -11.28
C ILE A 70 -1.50 -5.78 -11.15
N ASN A 71 -2.49 -5.67 -10.27
CA ASN A 71 -3.48 -6.72 -10.03
C ASN A 71 -4.32 -7.01 -11.29
N SER A 72 -4.55 -5.99 -12.11
CA SER A 72 -5.28 -6.14 -13.37
C SER A 72 -4.49 -6.92 -14.43
N GLN A 73 -3.15 -6.96 -14.36
CA GLN A 73 -2.30 -7.72 -15.29
C GLN A 73 -2.45 -9.25 -15.13
N GLY A 74 -3.00 -9.70 -14.00
CA GLY A 74 -3.34 -11.11 -13.80
C GLY A 74 -2.13 -12.05 -13.65
N LEU A 75 -0.98 -11.51 -13.24
CA LEU A 75 0.30 -12.23 -13.09
C LEU A 75 0.24 -13.31 -12.00
N SER A 76 1.12 -14.33 -12.11
CA SER A 76 1.41 -15.25 -11.00
C SER A 76 2.51 -14.66 -10.10
N ARG A 77 2.51 -15.01 -8.81
CA ARG A 77 3.54 -14.57 -7.86
C ARG A 77 4.94 -15.01 -8.31
N LYS A 78 5.09 -16.22 -8.88
CA LYS A 78 6.40 -16.73 -9.36
C LYS A 78 7.02 -15.92 -10.51
N ASP A 79 6.20 -15.14 -11.23
CA ASP A 79 6.63 -14.38 -12.41
C ASP A 79 7.05 -12.95 -12.08
N VAL A 80 6.97 -12.53 -10.80
CA VAL A 80 7.25 -11.15 -10.39
C VAL A 80 8.41 -11.04 -9.40
N LYS A 81 8.88 -9.81 -9.19
CA LYS A 81 9.96 -9.53 -8.22
C LYS A 81 9.51 -9.86 -6.80
N THR A 82 10.45 -10.34 -5.98
CA THR A 82 10.22 -10.75 -4.58
C THR A 82 9.44 -9.72 -3.76
N GLY A 83 9.69 -8.42 -3.95
CA GLY A 83 8.94 -7.37 -3.25
C GLY A 83 7.43 -7.43 -3.51
N LEU A 84 7.00 -7.69 -4.75
CA LEU A 84 5.58 -7.83 -5.10
C LEU A 84 4.99 -9.16 -4.59
N ILE A 85 5.80 -10.23 -4.57
CA ILE A 85 5.40 -11.50 -3.96
C ILE A 85 5.07 -11.27 -2.48
N VAL A 86 6.03 -10.70 -1.74
CA VAL A 86 5.90 -10.40 -0.31
C VAL A 86 4.70 -9.48 -0.08
N ALA A 87 4.54 -8.45 -0.91
CA ALA A 87 3.42 -7.53 -0.81
C ALA A 87 2.06 -8.22 -0.95
N SER A 88 1.96 -9.19 -1.86
CA SER A 88 0.73 -9.97 -2.05
C SER A 88 0.49 -11.03 -0.98
N MET A 89 1.48 -11.33 -0.13
CA MET A 89 1.44 -12.35 0.91
C MET A 89 1.20 -11.77 2.32
N HIS A 90 0.76 -10.52 2.41
CA HIS A 90 0.59 -9.80 3.68
C HIS A 90 -0.30 -10.57 4.69
N LYS A 91 -1.40 -11.16 4.21
CA LYS A 91 -2.31 -11.97 5.03
C LYS A 91 -1.63 -13.25 5.55
N GLU A 92 -0.86 -13.92 4.71
CA GLU A 92 -0.10 -15.09 5.08
C GLU A 92 0.90 -14.73 6.19
N PHE A 93 1.66 -13.64 6.04
CA PHE A 93 2.61 -13.21 7.07
C PHE A 93 1.93 -12.86 8.40
N ILE A 94 0.85 -12.08 8.39
CA ILE A 94 0.06 -11.81 9.61
C ILE A 94 -0.40 -13.12 10.27
N ALA A 95 -0.85 -14.09 9.47
CA ALA A 95 -1.32 -15.37 10.00
C ALA A 95 -0.20 -16.25 10.59
N TYR A 96 1.05 -16.10 10.13
CA TYR A 96 2.22 -16.78 10.72
C TYR A 96 2.76 -16.04 11.95
N GLU A 97 2.62 -14.72 12.00
CA GLU A 97 2.97 -13.88 13.15
C GLU A 97 2.00 -14.05 14.33
N ASN A 98 0.71 -14.31 14.08
CA ASN A 98 -0.30 -14.48 15.12
C ASN A 98 -0.02 -15.71 16.01
N LEU A 99 0.53 -15.50 17.21
CA LEU A 99 0.93 -16.54 18.18
C LEU A 99 -0.23 -17.39 18.73
N GLU A 100 -1.48 -16.95 18.59
CA GLU A 100 -2.65 -17.68 19.10
C GLU A 100 -3.16 -18.77 18.13
N ARG A 101 -2.72 -18.74 16.86
CA ARG A 101 -3.09 -19.75 15.87
C ARG A 101 -2.57 -21.12 16.30
N LYS A 102 -3.49 -21.99 16.74
CA LYS A 102 -3.21 -23.40 17.07
C LYS A 102 -2.86 -24.16 15.78
N SER A 103 -1.73 -24.86 15.78
CA SER A 103 -1.40 -25.78 14.68
C SER A 103 -2.27 -27.04 14.80
N GLU A 104 -2.65 -27.63 13.66
CA GLU A 104 -3.44 -28.86 13.63
C GLU A 104 -2.76 -30.05 14.34
N PHE A 105 -1.43 -29.97 14.53
CA PHE A 105 -0.64 -30.98 15.22
C PHE A 105 -0.63 -30.79 16.74
N PHE A 106 -0.90 -29.58 17.23
CA PHE A 106 -1.01 -29.27 18.66
C PHE A 106 -2.47 -29.11 19.07
N ARG A 107 -3.28 -30.15 18.84
CA ARG A 107 -4.69 -30.21 19.25
C ARG A 107 -4.89 -30.51 20.75
N LYS A 108 -3.83 -30.91 21.46
CA LYS A 108 -3.88 -31.24 22.89
C LYS A 108 -2.89 -30.35 23.64
N GLU A 109 -3.35 -29.79 24.75
CA GLU A 109 -2.56 -28.97 25.68
C GLU A 109 -1.29 -29.74 26.07
N LEU A 110 -0.19 -29.41 25.41
CA LEU A 110 1.15 -29.68 25.88
C LEU A 110 1.59 -28.49 26.75
N PRO A 111 2.56 -28.67 27.66
CA PRO A 111 3.08 -27.57 28.47
C PRO A 111 3.56 -26.46 27.55
N ASP A 112 3.42 -25.20 27.99
CA ASP A 112 3.74 -23.97 27.25
C ASP A 112 5.09 -24.02 26.52
N ASP A 113 5.11 -24.58 25.31
CA ASP A 113 6.30 -24.73 24.47
C ASP A 113 6.22 -23.79 23.26
N THR A 114 6.20 -22.51 23.59
CA THR A 114 6.26 -21.41 22.62
C THR A 114 7.41 -21.59 21.61
N ARG A 115 8.53 -22.23 21.98
CA ARG A 115 9.67 -22.46 21.08
C ARG A 115 9.35 -23.50 20.02
N LEU A 116 8.76 -24.63 20.41
CA LEU A 116 8.38 -25.69 19.49
C LEU A 116 7.27 -25.23 18.52
N HIS A 117 6.29 -24.47 19.02
CA HIS A 117 5.25 -23.87 18.17
C HIS A 117 5.84 -22.93 17.11
N ARG A 118 6.81 -22.08 17.46
CA ARG A 118 7.50 -21.21 16.51
C ARG A 118 8.29 -21.99 15.47
N LEU A 119 8.99 -23.05 15.88
CA LEU A 119 9.72 -23.92 14.93
C LEU A 119 8.76 -24.57 13.94
N TYR A 120 7.67 -25.16 14.43
CA TYR A 120 6.70 -25.85 13.59
C TYR A 120 6.05 -24.89 12.57
N ARG A 121 5.77 -23.64 12.94
CA ARG A 121 5.28 -22.62 12.00
C ARG A 121 6.27 -22.31 10.88
N ARG A 122 7.56 -22.27 11.19
CA ARG A 122 8.61 -22.09 10.16
C ARG A 122 8.67 -23.28 9.22
N VAL A 123 8.52 -24.51 9.75
CA VAL A 123 8.44 -25.73 8.93
C VAL A 123 7.22 -25.68 8.02
N ASP A 124 6.02 -25.41 8.56
CA ASP A 124 4.78 -25.28 7.79
C ASP A 124 4.86 -24.19 6.70
N PHE A 125 5.49 -23.05 7.01
CA PHE A 125 5.76 -22.00 6.02
C PHE A 125 6.66 -22.51 4.89
N MET A 126 7.77 -23.18 5.22
CA MET A 126 8.70 -23.72 4.23
C MET A 126 8.07 -24.82 3.36
N GLU A 127 7.18 -25.65 3.92
CA GLU A 127 6.42 -26.66 3.16
C GLU A 127 5.43 -26.02 2.18
N LYS A 128 4.86 -24.86 2.55
CA LYS A 128 3.87 -24.15 1.73
C LYS A 128 4.46 -23.09 0.81
N VAL A 129 5.74 -22.74 0.94
CA VAL A 129 6.34 -21.59 0.24
C VAL A 129 6.24 -21.70 -1.28
N GLU A 130 6.46 -22.89 -1.84
CA GLU A 130 6.33 -23.11 -3.29
C GLU A 130 4.86 -23.00 -3.73
N ASN A 131 3.93 -23.51 -2.93
CA ASN A 131 2.49 -23.35 -3.18
C ASN A 131 2.08 -21.87 -3.14
N PHE A 132 2.65 -21.06 -2.24
CA PHE A 132 2.38 -19.62 -2.20
C PHE A 132 2.87 -18.90 -3.45
N LYS A 133 4.00 -19.31 -4.03
CA LYS A 133 4.54 -18.72 -5.26
C LYS A 133 3.70 -19.05 -6.50
N GLU A 134 3.02 -20.19 -6.53
CA GLU A 134 2.16 -20.58 -7.65
C GLU A 134 0.83 -19.80 -7.69
N GLN A 135 0.45 -19.14 -6.60
CA GLN A 135 -0.80 -18.38 -6.52
C GLN A 135 -0.77 -17.11 -7.39
N LYS A 136 -1.97 -16.67 -7.79
CA LYS A 136 -2.16 -15.41 -8.51
C LYS A 136 -1.72 -14.23 -7.66
N LEU A 137 -1.00 -13.29 -8.27
CA LEU A 137 -0.64 -12.03 -7.64
C LEU A 137 -1.91 -11.21 -7.38
N ASN A 138 -2.12 -10.87 -6.11
CA ASN A 138 -3.16 -9.94 -5.68
C ASN A 138 -2.65 -9.18 -4.45
N ILE A 139 -2.29 -7.92 -4.64
CA ILE A 139 -1.81 -7.03 -3.58
C ILE A 139 -3.00 -6.26 -3.03
N GLU A 140 -3.10 -6.17 -1.70
CA GLU A 140 -4.20 -5.47 -1.03
C GLU A 140 -3.78 -4.04 -0.69
N ASP A 141 -4.71 -3.09 -0.80
CA ASP A 141 -4.43 -1.66 -0.60
C ASP A 141 -3.89 -1.34 0.81
N GLN A 142 -4.20 -2.19 1.80
CA GLN A 142 -3.75 -2.05 3.19
C GLN A 142 -2.23 -2.14 3.38
N ILE A 143 -1.47 -2.56 2.36
CA ILE A 143 -0.01 -2.52 2.42
C ILE A 143 0.56 -1.11 2.24
N ILE A 144 -0.23 -0.18 1.71
CA ILE A 144 0.18 1.21 1.57
C ILE A 144 0.00 1.88 2.92
N ASP A 145 1.10 1.98 3.67
CA ASP A 145 1.18 2.77 4.88
C ASP A 145 2.11 3.97 4.64
N THR A 146 1.55 5.17 4.66
CA THR A 146 2.32 6.43 4.61
C THR A 146 2.67 6.96 6.00
N GLU A 147 2.29 6.23 7.06
CA GLU A 147 2.59 6.48 8.48
C GLU A 147 2.47 7.96 8.91
N SER A 148 1.50 8.74 8.41
CA SER A 148 1.43 10.21 8.67
C SER A 148 2.75 10.97 8.49
N ASN A 149 3.73 10.39 7.79
CA ASN A 149 5.13 10.81 7.73
C ASN A 149 5.43 11.60 6.43
N LEU A 150 4.41 11.85 5.61
CA LEU A 150 4.47 12.70 4.44
C LEU A 150 3.93 14.09 4.75
#